data_AF-A4VHB1-F1
#
_entry.id   AF-A4VHB1-F1
#
_cell.length_a   1.000
_cell.length_b   1.000
_cell.length_c   1.000
_cell.angle_alpha   90.00
_cell.angle_beta   90.00
_cell.angle_gamma   90.00
#
_symmetry.space_group_name_H-M   'P 1'
#
loop_
_entity.id
_entity.type
_entity.pdbx_description
1 polymer ?
#
loop_
_entity_poly.entity_id
_entity_poly.type
_entity_poly.pdbx_seq_one_letter_code
_entity_poly.pdbx_strand_id
1 'polypeptide(L)'
;MAAIALSKIPLAALKKDLRVYFGEICSSHLSEALAAAVGRRTHASLLAELAGFQSDPPIVLLDDDLFCRRITEFGYVADDDFTFEYFRDAGLISTICPRGYDIVYTDDRGKAWRNLIVCAVNAGIEQKHFSLRPDDDRWPGDAREGFTYDFTLPGDLPARAYVRSIGQGELAIHAAVKPTGRSLSSYNAGFSAGEVFATGWLERKNGAWLQTTSDLSCRRALLPVMANLEVEPLGYGDHGRVIP
;
A
#
# COMPACT_ATOMS: atom_id res chain seq x y z
N MET A 1 -2.76 6.43 9.12
CA MET A 1 -2.96 7.03 7.79
C MET A 1 -3.96 6.16 7.05
N ALA A 2 -4.97 6.76 6.43
CA ALA A 2 -5.89 6.05 5.54
C ALA A 2 -5.46 6.24 4.08
N ALA A 3 -5.90 5.36 3.19
CA ALA A 3 -5.72 5.52 1.75
C ALA A 3 -7.03 5.86 1.05
N ILE A 4 -6.93 6.50 -0.12
CA ILE A 4 -8.09 6.88 -0.93
C ILE A 4 -7.79 6.74 -2.42
N ALA A 5 -8.81 6.36 -3.21
CA ALA A 5 -8.72 6.48 -4.65
C ALA A 5 -8.72 7.96 -5.06
N LEU A 6 -7.65 8.39 -5.74
CA LEU A 6 -7.42 9.77 -6.15
C LEU A 6 -8.33 10.15 -7.33
N SER A 7 -9.60 10.39 -7.01
CA SER A 7 -10.67 10.74 -7.95
C SER A 7 -11.66 11.73 -7.32
N LYS A 8 -12.46 12.38 -8.15
CA LYS A 8 -13.37 13.45 -7.71
C LYS A 8 -14.42 12.98 -6.69
N ILE A 9 -14.93 11.76 -6.83
CA ILE A 9 -16.06 11.27 -6.03
C ILE A 9 -15.64 11.03 -4.56
N PRO A 10 -14.63 10.18 -4.26
CA PRO A 10 -14.18 9.97 -2.88
C PRO A 10 -13.66 11.24 -2.21
N LEU A 11 -12.90 12.08 -2.94
CA LEU A 11 -12.41 13.34 -2.39
C LEU A 11 -13.54 14.32 -2.04
N ALA A 12 -14.60 14.38 -2.84
CA ALA A 12 -15.76 15.20 -2.55
C ALA A 12 -16.55 14.68 -1.34
N ALA A 13 -16.69 13.35 -1.22
CA ALA A 13 -17.30 12.71 -0.05
C ALA A 13 -16.49 13.01 1.22
N LEU A 14 -15.17 12.79 1.18
CA LEU A 14 -14.28 13.07 2.30
C LEU A 14 -14.35 14.55 2.72
N LYS A 15 -14.30 15.46 1.75
CA LYS A 15 -14.43 16.90 2.03
C LYS A 15 -15.76 17.23 2.69
N LYS A 16 -16.86 16.57 2.31
CA LYS A 16 -18.17 16.78 2.93
C LYS A 16 -18.12 16.40 4.41
N ASP A 17 -17.50 15.28 4.76
CA ASP A 17 -17.42 14.82 6.15
C ASP A 17 -16.47 15.69 6.97
N LEU A 18 -15.33 16.09 6.40
CA LEU A 18 -14.41 17.05 7.03
C LEU A 18 -15.07 18.40 7.31
N ARG A 19 -16.00 18.86 6.47
CA ARG A 19 -16.76 20.09 6.74
C ARG A 19 -17.70 19.96 7.94
N VAL A 20 -18.19 18.76 8.21
CA VAL A 20 -18.99 18.49 9.41
C VAL A 20 -18.09 18.47 10.64
N TYR A 21 -16.92 17.82 10.53
CA TYR A 21 -15.93 17.75 11.60
C TYR A 21 -15.34 19.11 11.97
N PHE A 22 -14.80 19.82 10.97
CA PHE A 22 -14.18 21.13 11.12
C PHE A 22 -15.16 22.26 10.78
N GLY A 23 -16.27 22.35 11.51
CA GLY A 23 -17.38 23.26 11.23
C GLY A 23 -17.01 24.74 11.08
N GLU A 24 -15.88 25.17 11.65
CA GLU A 24 -15.40 26.57 11.62
C GLU A 24 -14.40 26.86 10.49
N ILE A 25 -13.89 25.82 9.83
CA ILE A 25 -12.86 25.98 8.78
C ILE A 25 -13.54 26.25 7.43
N CYS A 26 -13.02 27.25 6.71
CA CYS A 26 -13.51 27.57 5.37
C CYS A 26 -13.32 26.39 4.40
N SER A 27 -14.35 26.13 3.58
CA SER A 27 -14.35 25.05 2.58
C SER A 27 -13.17 25.11 1.60
N SER A 28 -12.68 26.30 1.24
CA SER A 28 -11.49 26.49 0.42
C SER A 28 -10.22 26.00 1.13
N HIS A 29 -10.04 26.36 2.40
CA HIS A 29 -8.90 25.92 3.22
C HIS A 29 -8.88 24.40 3.41
N LEU A 30 -10.04 23.77 3.63
CA LEU A 30 -10.14 22.30 3.66
C LEU A 30 -9.73 21.65 2.32
N SER A 31 -10.00 22.31 1.19
CA SER A 31 -9.60 21.78 -0.13
C SER A 31 -8.09 21.86 -0.34
N GLU A 32 -7.49 22.96 0.11
CA GLU A 32 -6.03 23.16 0.09
C GLU A 32 -5.32 22.21 1.06
N ALA A 33 -5.89 21.96 2.25
CA ALA A 33 -5.37 20.99 3.20
C ALA A 33 -5.48 19.55 2.68
N LEU A 34 -6.61 19.19 2.06
CA LEU A 34 -6.74 17.90 1.37
C LEU A 34 -5.72 17.73 0.25
N ALA A 35 -5.44 18.79 -0.52
CA ALA A 35 -4.40 18.75 -1.55
C ALA A 35 -3.01 18.50 -0.93
N ALA A 36 -2.69 19.17 0.18
CA ALA A 36 -1.45 18.94 0.90
C ALA A 36 -1.32 17.50 1.43
N ALA A 37 -2.42 16.94 1.97
CA ALA A 37 -2.48 15.57 2.49
C ALA A 37 -2.14 14.49 1.45
N VAL A 38 -2.37 14.78 0.16
CA VAL A 38 -2.01 13.88 -0.96
C VAL A 38 -0.74 14.35 -1.70
N GLY A 39 0.06 15.21 -1.06
CA GLY A 39 1.35 15.66 -1.58
C GLY A 39 1.25 16.67 -2.73
N ARG A 40 0.20 17.49 -2.78
CA ARG A 40 0.04 18.57 -3.78
C ARG A 40 0.09 19.93 -3.10
N ARG A 41 0.79 20.86 -3.75
CA ARG A 41 0.98 22.22 -3.22
C ARG A 41 -0.32 23.06 -3.20
N THR A 42 -1.23 22.80 -4.13
CA THR A 42 -2.50 23.53 -4.25
C THR A 42 -3.64 22.63 -4.67
N HIS A 43 -4.88 23.02 -4.34
CA HIS A 43 -6.07 22.31 -4.81
C HIS A 43 -6.21 22.37 -6.34
N ALA A 44 -5.77 23.46 -6.97
CA ALA A 44 -5.75 23.56 -8.43
C ALA A 44 -4.84 22.51 -9.08
N SER A 45 -3.64 22.28 -8.51
CA SER A 45 -2.73 21.23 -8.98
C SER A 45 -3.34 19.84 -8.84
N LEU A 46 -4.04 19.58 -7.73
CA LEU A 46 -4.75 18.32 -7.54
C LEU A 46 -5.84 18.15 -8.62
N LEU A 47 -6.70 19.15 -8.83
CA LEU A 47 -7.78 19.08 -9.83
C LEU A 47 -7.27 18.83 -11.26
N ALA A 48 -6.14 19.44 -11.63
CA ALA A 48 -5.54 19.24 -12.94
C ALA A 48 -5.12 17.78 -13.16
N GLU A 49 -4.58 17.14 -12.13
CA GLU A 49 -4.13 15.75 -12.18
C GLU A 49 -5.32 14.75 -12.19
N LEU A 50 -6.36 15.03 -11.41
CA LEU A 50 -7.58 14.21 -11.37
C LEU A 50 -8.23 14.07 -12.76
N ALA A 51 -8.03 15.04 -13.66
CA ALA A 51 -8.54 14.95 -15.02
C ALA A 51 -7.90 13.80 -15.82
N GLY A 52 -6.66 13.42 -15.50
CA GLY A 52 -5.92 12.32 -16.15
C GLY A 52 -6.24 10.92 -15.60
N PHE A 53 -6.99 10.82 -14.50
CA PHE A 53 -7.18 9.56 -13.75
C PHE A 53 -8.56 8.90 -13.91
N GLN A 54 -9.36 9.34 -14.88
CA GLN A 54 -10.79 9.03 -14.89
C GLN A 54 -11.14 7.53 -14.93
N SER A 55 -10.36 6.69 -15.61
CA SER A 55 -10.68 5.27 -15.77
C SER A 55 -10.04 4.36 -14.72
N ASP A 56 -8.91 4.76 -14.14
CA ASP A 56 -8.13 3.93 -13.21
C ASP A 56 -7.38 4.83 -12.22
N PRO A 57 -8.09 5.43 -11.25
CA PRO A 57 -7.46 6.36 -10.33
C PRO A 57 -6.52 5.63 -9.38
N PRO A 58 -5.29 6.15 -9.18
CA PRO A 58 -4.34 5.57 -8.25
C PRO A 58 -4.89 5.66 -6.83
N ILE A 59 -4.46 4.74 -5.97
CA ILE A 59 -4.76 4.78 -4.54
C ILE A 59 -3.55 5.40 -3.85
N VAL A 60 -3.80 6.44 -3.05
CA VAL A 60 -2.74 7.21 -2.38
C VAL A 60 -3.00 7.27 -0.89
N LEU A 61 -1.94 7.36 -0.10
CA LEU A 61 -2.03 7.64 1.33
C LEU A 61 -2.45 9.09 1.55
N LEU A 62 -3.28 9.28 2.57
CA LEU A 62 -3.60 10.58 3.13
C LEU A 62 -2.69 10.81 4.34
N ASP A 63 -1.94 11.90 4.28
CA ASP A 63 -1.03 12.34 5.33
C ASP A 63 -1.75 13.24 6.32
N ASP A 64 -2.01 12.69 7.52
CA ASP A 64 -2.66 13.37 8.64
C ASP A 64 -1.84 14.63 9.06
N ASP A 65 -0.51 14.53 9.11
CA ASP A 65 0.39 15.61 9.55
C ASP A 65 0.45 16.76 8.54
N LEU A 66 0.55 16.45 7.24
CA LEU A 66 0.52 17.47 6.19
C LEU A 66 -0.82 18.16 6.12
N PHE A 67 -1.93 17.43 6.33
CA PHE A 67 -3.25 18.02 6.43
C PHE A 67 -3.32 19.03 7.59
N CYS A 68 -3.00 18.58 8.81
CA CYS A 68 -3.06 19.42 10.02
C CYS A 68 -2.12 20.62 9.95
N ARG A 69 -0.88 20.43 9.46
CA ARG A 69 0.07 21.52 9.23
C ARG A 69 -0.52 22.57 8.29
N ARG A 70 -1.13 22.14 7.19
CA ARG A 70 -1.73 23.06 6.21
C ARG A 70 -2.92 23.81 6.78
N ILE A 71 -3.69 23.20 7.67
CA ILE A 71 -4.76 23.86 8.43
C ILE A 71 -4.18 24.96 9.34
N THR A 72 -3.09 24.68 10.07
CA THR A 72 -2.43 25.67 10.93
C THR A 72 -1.87 26.86 10.14
N GLU A 73 -1.34 26.63 8.93
CA GLU A 73 -0.88 27.71 8.05
C GLU A 73 -1.99 28.69 7.66
N PHE A 74 -3.25 28.28 7.68
CA PHE A 74 -4.42 29.15 7.47
C PHE A 74 -4.91 29.85 8.74
N GLY A 75 -4.24 29.66 9.88
CA GLY A 75 -4.54 30.31 11.15
C GLY A 75 -5.53 29.57 12.05
N TYR A 76 -5.85 28.31 11.75
CA TYR A 76 -6.70 27.48 12.62
C TYR A 76 -5.85 26.65 13.59
N VAL A 77 -6.47 26.21 14.68
CA VAL A 77 -5.88 25.25 15.61
C VAL A 77 -6.00 23.85 14.99
N ALA A 78 -4.89 23.14 14.87
CA ALA A 78 -4.91 21.74 14.46
C ALA A 78 -5.47 20.88 15.60
N ASP A 79 -6.13 19.79 15.23
CA ASP A 79 -6.53 18.75 16.16
C ASP A 79 -5.42 17.69 16.19
N ASP A 80 -4.74 17.58 17.33
CA ASP A 80 -3.60 16.68 17.52
C ASP A 80 -4.02 15.19 17.46
N ASP A 81 -5.30 14.89 17.68
CA ASP A 81 -5.87 13.54 17.61
C ASP A 81 -6.54 13.24 16.26
N PHE A 82 -6.43 14.18 15.29
CA PHE A 82 -7.03 14.02 13.97
C PHE A 82 -6.44 12.82 13.22
N THR A 83 -7.31 12.02 12.63
CA THR A 83 -6.91 11.03 11.63
C THR A 83 -7.99 10.81 10.59
N PHE A 84 -7.57 10.59 9.35
CA PHE A 84 -8.50 10.23 8.27
C PHE A 84 -9.22 8.89 8.51
N GLU A 85 -8.70 8.00 9.37
CA GLU A 85 -9.28 6.68 9.67
C GLU A 85 -10.73 6.71 10.22
N TYR A 86 -11.19 7.87 10.72
CA TYR A 86 -12.55 8.06 11.21
C TYR A 86 -13.59 8.26 10.10
N PHE A 87 -13.19 8.56 8.86
CA PHE A 87 -14.09 8.95 7.76
C PHE A 87 -14.33 7.81 6.75
N ARG A 88 -14.56 6.59 7.22
CA ARG A 88 -14.62 5.38 6.37
C ARG A 88 -15.69 5.43 5.28
N ASP A 89 -16.80 6.12 5.54
CA ASP A 89 -17.92 6.25 4.60
C ASP A 89 -17.58 7.06 3.34
N ALA A 90 -16.46 7.79 3.33
CA ALA A 90 -15.96 8.53 2.17
C ALA A 90 -15.25 7.66 1.12
N GLY A 91 -15.29 6.32 1.28
CA GLY A 91 -14.57 5.39 0.40
C GLY A 91 -13.08 5.30 0.74
N LEU A 92 -12.73 5.51 2.00
CA LEU A 92 -11.38 5.33 2.51
C LEU A 92 -11.06 3.85 2.69
N ILE A 93 -9.80 3.51 2.45
CA ILE A 93 -9.22 2.20 2.70
C ILE A 93 -8.35 2.34 3.94
N SER A 94 -8.71 1.67 5.02
CA SER A 94 -7.86 1.63 6.21
C SER A 94 -6.56 0.91 5.88
N THR A 95 -5.42 1.51 6.21
CA THR A 95 -4.12 0.84 6.01
C THR A 95 -3.57 0.25 7.30
N ILE A 96 -4.39 0.22 8.35
CA ILE A 96 -4.01 -0.24 9.68
C ILE A 96 -4.75 -1.54 9.98
N CYS A 97 -4.01 -2.59 10.29
CA CYS A 97 -4.60 -3.81 10.81
C CYS A 97 -5.02 -3.60 12.27
N PRO A 98 -6.32 -3.72 12.64
CA PRO A 98 -6.78 -3.50 14.02
C PRO A 98 -6.20 -4.48 15.05
N ARG A 99 -5.61 -5.59 14.58
CA ARG A 99 -4.99 -6.62 15.41
C ARG A 99 -3.47 -6.67 15.24
N GLY A 100 -2.87 -5.75 14.47
CA GLY A 100 -1.46 -5.79 14.08
C GLY A 100 -0.57 -4.74 14.75
N TYR A 101 -1.09 -3.92 15.67
CA TYR A 101 -0.35 -2.82 16.30
C TYR A 101 0.92 -3.25 17.05
N ASP A 102 0.99 -4.51 17.47
CA ASP A 102 2.14 -5.08 18.20
C ASP A 102 3.23 -5.62 17.26
N ILE A 103 3.01 -5.62 15.95
CA ILE A 103 3.96 -6.14 14.98
C ILE A 103 4.99 -5.06 14.65
N VAL A 104 6.22 -5.28 15.10
CA VAL A 104 7.36 -4.42 14.81
C VAL A 104 8.49 -5.28 14.26
N TYR A 105 9.01 -4.94 13.07
CA TYR A 105 10.15 -5.61 12.45
C TYR A 105 11.46 -5.13 13.08
N THR A 106 11.84 -5.72 14.21
CA THR A 106 13.05 -5.34 14.95
C THR A 106 14.31 -5.98 14.36
N ASP A 107 14.23 -7.22 13.89
CA ASP A 107 15.36 -7.96 13.32
C ASP A 107 15.48 -7.84 11.80
N ASP A 108 16.70 -8.10 11.30
CA ASP A 108 17.03 -7.99 9.88
C ASP A 108 16.22 -8.93 8.99
N ARG A 109 15.78 -10.10 9.50
CA ARG A 109 15.00 -11.05 8.70
C ARG A 109 13.58 -10.56 8.51
N GLY A 110 12.95 -10.03 9.56
CA GLY A 110 11.65 -9.38 9.49
C GLY A 110 11.67 -8.20 8.52
N LYS A 111 12.69 -7.33 8.63
CA LYS A 111 12.87 -6.20 7.71
C LYS A 111 13.08 -6.65 6.26
N ALA A 112 13.95 -7.64 6.04
CA ALA A 112 14.21 -8.18 4.71
C ALA A 112 12.98 -8.83 4.08
N TRP A 113 12.19 -9.58 4.86
CA TRP A 113 10.90 -10.12 4.43
C TRP A 113 9.95 -8.98 4.01
N ARG A 114 9.74 -8.01 4.91
CA ARG A 114 8.83 -6.88 4.69
C ARG A 114 9.22 -6.13 3.43
N ASN A 115 10.50 -5.77 3.30
CA ASN A 115 10.97 -4.98 2.17
C ASN A 115 10.79 -5.70 0.84
N LEU A 116 11.07 -7.01 0.79
CA LEU A 116 10.88 -7.80 -0.43
C LEU A 116 9.40 -7.90 -0.83
N ILE A 117 8.51 -8.17 0.12
CA ILE A 117 7.07 -8.27 -0.15
C ILE A 117 6.49 -6.91 -0.54
N VAL A 118 6.92 -5.82 0.12
CA VAL A 118 6.52 -4.45 -0.26
C VAL A 118 6.97 -4.13 -1.68
N CYS A 119 8.22 -4.42 -2.06
CA CYS A 119 8.70 -4.21 -3.42
C CYS A 119 7.87 -4.99 -4.44
N ALA A 120 7.54 -6.25 -4.15
CA ALA A 120 6.73 -7.08 -5.03
C ALA A 120 5.31 -6.51 -5.21
N VAL A 121 4.64 -6.15 -4.11
CA VAL A 121 3.29 -5.58 -4.17
C VAL A 121 3.27 -4.24 -4.89
N ASN A 122 4.22 -3.35 -4.59
CA ASN A 122 4.37 -2.07 -5.28
C ASN A 122 4.53 -2.28 -6.79
N ALA A 123 5.43 -3.18 -7.20
CA ALA A 123 5.62 -3.50 -8.62
C ALA A 123 4.35 -4.04 -9.27
N GLY A 124 3.58 -4.89 -8.57
CA GLY A 124 2.30 -5.39 -9.04
C GLY A 124 1.25 -4.30 -9.27
N ILE A 125 1.20 -3.29 -8.39
CA ILE A 125 0.33 -2.13 -8.50
C ILE A 125 0.78 -1.21 -9.65
N GLU A 126 2.07 -0.89 -9.71
CA GLU A 126 2.66 -0.02 -10.74
C GLU A 126 2.49 -0.60 -12.15
N GLN A 127 2.68 -1.91 -12.30
CA GLN A 127 2.45 -2.64 -13.54
C GLN A 127 0.98 -2.94 -13.82
N LYS A 128 0.07 -2.54 -12.91
CA LYS A 128 -1.38 -2.70 -13.01
C LYS A 128 -1.86 -4.14 -13.13
N HIS A 129 -1.17 -5.08 -12.47
CA HIS A 129 -1.63 -6.47 -12.38
C HIS A 129 -2.77 -6.63 -11.38
N PHE A 130 -2.89 -5.74 -10.40
CA PHE A 130 -4.00 -5.65 -9.47
C PHE A 130 -4.05 -4.26 -8.84
N SER A 131 -5.10 -3.96 -8.07
CA SER A 131 -5.12 -2.80 -7.17
C SER A 131 -5.45 -3.22 -5.73
N LEU A 132 -5.42 -2.24 -4.81
CA LEU A 132 -5.84 -2.43 -3.41
C LEU A 132 -7.36 -2.55 -3.24
N ARG A 133 -8.15 -2.41 -4.32
CA ARG A 133 -9.58 -2.70 -4.28
C ARG A 133 -9.76 -4.23 -4.20
N PRO A 134 -10.66 -4.72 -3.35
CA PRO A 134 -10.93 -6.15 -3.30
C PRO A 134 -11.43 -6.66 -4.66
N ASP A 135 -10.94 -7.85 -5.05
CA ASP A 135 -11.26 -8.55 -6.29
C ASP A 135 -10.88 -7.82 -7.61
N ASP A 136 -10.12 -6.73 -7.55
CA ASP A 136 -9.56 -6.04 -8.73
C ASP A 136 -8.25 -6.70 -9.18
N ASP A 137 -8.41 -7.90 -9.73
CA ASP A 137 -7.35 -8.76 -10.25
C ASP A 137 -7.32 -8.64 -11.79
N ARG A 138 -6.19 -8.20 -12.36
CA ARG A 138 -6.13 -7.68 -13.75
C ARG A 138 -5.25 -8.50 -14.69
N TRP A 139 -4.74 -9.64 -14.23
CA TRP A 139 -3.99 -10.56 -15.08
C TRP A 139 -4.92 -11.46 -15.92
N PRO A 140 -4.46 -11.98 -17.08
CA PRO A 140 -5.27 -12.86 -17.91
C PRO A 140 -5.49 -14.23 -17.26
N GLY A 141 -6.65 -14.83 -17.55
CA GLY A 141 -6.99 -16.18 -17.09
C GLY A 141 -7.76 -16.21 -15.78
N ASP A 142 -7.74 -17.35 -15.10
CA ASP A 142 -8.38 -17.49 -13.78
C ASP A 142 -7.52 -16.80 -12.71
N ALA A 143 -8.15 -15.89 -11.95
CA ALA A 143 -7.52 -15.20 -10.82
C ALA A 143 -6.86 -16.17 -9.81
N ARG A 144 -7.37 -17.41 -9.70
CA ARG A 144 -6.84 -18.43 -8.79
C ARG A 144 -5.62 -19.17 -9.31
N GLU A 145 -5.39 -19.20 -10.63
CA GLU A 145 -4.18 -19.79 -11.22
C GLU A 145 -2.94 -18.93 -10.94
N GLY A 146 -3.16 -17.63 -10.76
CA GLY A 146 -2.14 -16.65 -10.46
C GLY A 146 -1.30 -16.25 -11.66
N PHE A 147 -0.43 -15.28 -11.44
CA PHE A 147 0.32 -14.60 -12.47
C PHE A 147 1.71 -14.27 -12.00
N THR A 148 2.67 -14.25 -12.93
CA THR A 148 4.07 -13.97 -12.64
C THR A 148 4.50 -12.73 -13.39
N TYR A 149 5.23 -11.84 -12.71
CA TYR A 149 5.76 -10.63 -13.29
C TYR A 149 7.18 -10.34 -12.77
N ASP A 150 7.97 -9.73 -13.64
CA ASP A 150 9.35 -9.34 -13.35
C ASP A 150 9.40 -7.90 -12.85
N PHE A 151 10.31 -7.63 -11.92
CA PHE A 151 10.57 -6.29 -11.40
C PHE A 151 12.03 -6.17 -10.95
N THR A 152 12.44 -4.96 -10.61
CA THR A 152 13.81 -4.66 -10.19
C THR A 152 13.78 -4.03 -8.82
N LEU A 153 14.60 -4.51 -7.89
CA LEU A 153 14.77 -3.89 -6.58
C LEU A 153 15.74 -2.70 -6.66
N PRO A 154 15.73 -1.80 -5.67
CA PRO A 154 16.78 -0.80 -5.54
C PRO A 154 18.19 -1.45 -5.62
N GLY A 155 19.07 -0.86 -6.42
CA GLY A 155 20.40 -1.44 -6.72
C GLY A 155 20.42 -2.45 -7.87
N ASP A 156 19.44 -2.39 -8.78
CA ASP A 156 19.37 -3.18 -10.03
C ASP A 156 19.37 -4.70 -9.84
N LEU A 157 18.88 -5.17 -8.69
CA LEU A 157 18.74 -6.61 -8.44
C LEU A 157 17.50 -7.15 -9.15
N PRO A 158 17.65 -8.09 -10.10
CA PRO A 158 16.52 -8.65 -10.81
C PRO A 158 15.67 -9.49 -9.87
N ALA A 159 14.36 -9.33 -9.94
CA ALA A 159 13.42 -10.08 -9.13
C ALA A 159 12.17 -10.46 -9.92
N ARG A 160 11.43 -11.39 -9.35
CA ARG A 160 10.20 -11.91 -9.90
C ARG A 160 9.21 -12.16 -8.80
N ALA A 161 7.97 -11.78 -9.04
CA ALA A 161 6.86 -12.02 -8.15
C ALA A 161 5.86 -12.97 -8.79
N TYR A 162 5.18 -13.73 -7.94
CA TYR A 162 3.98 -14.48 -8.26
C TYR A 162 2.85 -13.96 -7.37
N VAL A 163 1.70 -13.70 -7.98
CA VAL A 163 0.48 -13.27 -7.29
C VAL A 163 -0.64 -14.23 -7.62
N ARG A 164 -1.52 -14.53 -6.67
CA ARG A 164 -2.79 -15.21 -6.95
C ARG A 164 -3.88 -14.72 -6.02
N SER A 165 -5.11 -14.75 -6.49
CA SER A 165 -6.27 -14.59 -5.63
C SER A 165 -6.44 -15.83 -4.76
N ILE A 166 -6.61 -15.65 -3.45
CA ILE A 166 -7.02 -16.74 -2.55
C ILE A 166 -8.53 -16.69 -2.27
N GLY A 167 -9.25 -15.80 -2.97
CA GLY A 167 -10.64 -15.48 -2.70
C GLY A 167 -10.79 -14.51 -1.53
N GLN A 168 -12.04 -14.09 -1.28
CA GLN A 168 -12.40 -13.17 -0.20
C GLN A 168 -11.69 -11.80 -0.25
N GLY A 169 -11.27 -11.35 -1.44
CA GLY A 169 -10.54 -10.09 -1.62
C GLY A 169 -9.05 -10.16 -1.31
N GLU A 170 -8.50 -11.28 -0.86
CA GLU A 170 -7.09 -11.38 -0.48
C GLU A 170 -6.19 -11.90 -1.62
N LEU A 171 -4.93 -11.48 -1.61
CA LEU A 171 -3.89 -11.96 -2.54
C LEU A 171 -2.79 -12.71 -1.78
N ALA A 172 -2.35 -13.85 -2.32
CA ALA A 172 -1.08 -14.45 -1.94
C ALA A 172 0.04 -13.92 -2.84
N ILE A 173 1.12 -13.47 -2.22
CA ILE A 173 2.28 -12.85 -2.88
C ILE A 173 3.51 -13.70 -2.57
N HIS A 174 4.19 -14.16 -3.60
CA HIS A 174 5.51 -14.76 -3.49
C HIS A 174 6.51 -13.91 -4.27
N ALA A 175 7.72 -13.75 -3.75
CA ALA A 175 8.73 -12.93 -4.39
C ALA A 175 10.10 -13.58 -4.28
N ALA A 176 10.90 -13.51 -5.36
CA ALA A 176 12.26 -14.00 -5.38
C ALA A 176 13.24 -12.99 -6.01
N VAL A 177 14.45 -12.93 -5.46
CA VAL A 177 15.58 -12.15 -6.00
C VAL A 177 16.56 -13.08 -6.70
N LYS A 178 17.05 -12.66 -7.88
CA LYS A 178 17.84 -13.47 -8.83
C LYS A 178 17.16 -14.82 -9.09
N PRO A 179 15.98 -14.81 -9.72
CA PRO A 179 15.16 -16.00 -9.85
C PRO A 179 15.81 -17.05 -10.76
N THR A 180 15.72 -18.33 -10.39
CA THR A 180 16.42 -19.43 -11.08
C THR A 180 15.50 -20.44 -11.78
N GLY A 181 14.17 -20.28 -11.74
CA GLY A 181 13.25 -21.25 -12.37
C GLY A 181 11.74 -20.94 -12.23
N ARG A 182 10.91 -21.97 -12.37
CA ARG A 182 9.42 -21.92 -12.30
C ARG A 182 8.83 -22.16 -10.90
N SER A 183 9.64 -22.49 -9.89
CA SER A 183 9.17 -22.88 -8.55
C SER A 183 8.50 -21.76 -7.75
N LEU A 184 8.41 -20.53 -8.28
CA LEU A 184 7.93 -19.36 -7.57
C LEU A 184 6.48 -19.47 -7.07
N SER A 185 5.63 -20.25 -7.75
CA SER A 185 4.24 -20.46 -7.33
C SER A 185 4.08 -21.36 -6.10
N SER A 186 5.13 -22.07 -5.68
CA SER A 186 5.09 -22.94 -4.50
C SER A 186 5.36 -22.16 -3.21
N TYR A 187 4.52 -22.36 -2.21
CA TYR A 187 4.64 -21.66 -0.91
C TYR A 187 5.98 -21.91 -0.22
N ASN A 188 6.55 -23.10 -0.36
CA ASN A 188 7.80 -23.53 0.27
C ASN A 188 8.99 -23.57 -0.71
N ALA A 189 8.97 -22.76 -1.77
CA ALA A 189 10.00 -22.82 -2.81
C ALA A 189 11.43 -22.55 -2.28
N GLY A 190 11.56 -21.63 -1.32
CA GLY A 190 12.85 -21.30 -0.71
C GLY A 190 13.93 -20.98 -1.75
N PHE A 191 15.13 -21.55 -1.57
CA PHE A 191 16.25 -21.32 -2.50
C PHE A 191 16.09 -21.94 -3.89
N SER A 192 15.02 -22.72 -4.14
CA SER A 192 14.72 -23.18 -5.50
C SER A 192 14.07 -22.08 -6.35
N ALA A 193 13.55 -21.01 -5.74
CA ALA A 193 13.01 -19.86 -6.45
C ALA A 193 14.05 -18.78 -6.74
N GLY A 194 15.10 -18.64 -5.92
CA GLY A 194 16.15 -17.62 -6.09
C GLY A 194 17.12 -17.53 -4.90
N GLU A 195 17.97 -16.51 -4.88
CA GLU A 195 18.89 -16.24 -3.75
C GLU A 195 18.19 -15.65 -2.53
N VAL A 196 17.05 -15.00 -2.74
CA VAL A 196 16.11 -14.60 -1.69
C VAL A 196 14.72 -15.03 -2.13
N PHE A 197 13.90 -15.51 -1.22
CA PHE A 197 12.51 -15.88 -1.45
C PHE A 197 11.68 -15.55 -0.22
N ALA A 198 10.51 -14.95 -0.42
CA ALA A 198 9.55 -14.67 0.63
C ALA A 198 8.11 -14.91 0.15
N THR A 199 7.22 -15.22 1.09
CA THR A 199 5.78 -15.31 0.87
C THR A 199 5.02 -14.44 1.86
N GLY A 200 3.86 -13.94 1.46
CA GLY A 200 2.96 -13.19 2.32
C GLY A 200 1.56 -13.07 1.73
N TRP A 201 0.66 -12.45 2.47
CA TRP A 201 -0.69 -12.14 2.01
C TRP A 201 -0.95 -10.64 2.05
N LEU A 202 -1.74 -10.16 1.09
CA LEU A 202 -2.27 -8.80 1.06
C LEU A 202 -3.78 -8.88 1.27
N GLU A 203 -4.25 -8.38 2.41
CA GLU A 203 -5.67 -8.14 2.68
C GLU A 203 -6.12 -6.92 1.86
N ARG A 204 -7.33 -6.98 1.29
CA ARG A 204 -7.96 -5.85 0.55
C ARG A 204 -9.44 -5.65 0.86
N LYS A 205 -10.07 -6.57 1.57
CA LYS A 205 -11.50 -6.58 1.90
C LYS A 205 -11.81 -5.74 3.13
N ASN A 206 -11.04 -5.91 4.20
CA ASN A 206 -11.26 -5.21 5.47
C ASN A 206 -10.45 -3.89 5.61
N GLY A 207 -9.73 -3.53 4.56
CA GLY A 207 -8.73 -2.47 4.44
C GLY A 207 -7.60 -2.98 3.55
N ALA A 208 -6.43 -2.36 3.58
CA ALA A 208 -5.28 -2.80 2.78
C ALA A 208 -4.01 -2.87 3.63
N TRP A 209 -3.53 -4.08 3.90
CA TRP A 209 -2.26 -4.30 4.60
C TRP A 209 -1.65 -5.68 4.32
N LEU A 210 -0.34 -5.79 4.54
CA LEU A 210 0.36 -7.07 4.53
C LEU A 210 0.08 -7.85 5.80
N GLN A 211 -0.20 -9.14 5.65
CA GLN A 211 -0.27 -10.08 6.76
C GLN A 211 1.11 -10.70 6.99
N THR A 212 1.62 -10.55 8.20
CA THR A 212 2.98 -10.93 8.57
C THR A 212 3.10 -12.43 8.77
N THR A 213 3.98 -13.07 7.99
CA THR A 213 4.27 -14.51 8.07
C THR A 213 5.70 -14.80 8.51
N SER A 214 6.62 -13.85 8.32
CA SER A 214 8.07 -14.01 8.54
C SER A 214 8.72 -15.15 7.74
N ASP A 215 8.05 -15.65 6.70
CA ASP A 215 8.52 -16.74 5.85
C ASP A 215 9.55 -16.23 4.83
N LEU A 216 10.83 -16.31 5.20
CA LEU A 216 11.97 -15.82 4.41
C LEU A 216 13.05 -16.90 4.24
N SER A 217 13.45 -17.16 3.00
CA SER A 217 14.73 -17.79 2.67
C SER A 217 15.67 -16.73 2.09
N CYS A 218 16.82 -16.49 2.71
CA CYS A 218 17.74 -15.43 2.27
C CYS A 218 19.19 -15.89 2.43
N ARG A 219 20.00 -15.73 1.38
CA ARG A 219 21.45 -15.96 1.47
C ARG A 219 22.06 -14.95 2.44
N ARG A 220 22.97 -15.42 3.31
CA ARG A 220 23.61 -14.60 4.35
C ARG A 220 24.22 -13.29 3.82
N ALA A 221 24.82 -13.33 2.63
CA ALA A 221 25.44 -12.16 2.01
C ALA A 221 24.42 -11.08 1.57
N LEU A 222 23.18 -11.46 1.29
CA LEU A 222 22.13 -10.53 0.86
C LEU A 222 21.27 -10.00 2.01
N LEU A 223 21.25 -10.68 3.16
CA LEU A 223 20.39 -10.28 4.28
C LEU A 223 20.57 -8.79 4.68
N PRO A 224 21.79 -8.26 4.85
CA PRO A 224 21.97 -6.84 5.18
C PRO A 224 21.49 -5.91 4.06
N VAL A 225 21.65 -6.32 2.80
CA VAL A 225 21.18 -5.53 1.66
C VAL A 225 19.65 -5.45 1.67
N MET A 226 18.99 -6.61 1.82
CA MET A 226 17.53 -6.69 1.84
C MET A 226 16.91 -5.96 3.04
N ALA A 227 17.53 -6.08 4.22
CA ALA A 227 17.05 -5.45 5.45
C ALA A 227 17.13 -3.91 5.41
N ASN A 228 18.08 -3.35 4.67
CA ASN A 228 18.32 -1.91 4.58
C ASN A 228 17.74 -1.26 3.30
N LEU A 229 16.88 -1.98 2.56
CA LEU A 229 16.16 -1.37 1.45
C LEU A 229 15.21 -0.28 1.97
N GLU A 230 15.35 0.92 1.44
CA GLU A 230 14.40 2.01 1.66
C GLU A 230 13.24 1.86 0.67
N VAL A 231 12.10 1.40 1.18
CA VAL A 231 10.88 1.22 0.37
C VAL A 231 9.65 1.51 1.24
N GLU A 232 8.66 2.18 0.67
CA GLU A 232 7.39 2.47 1.34
C GLU A 232 6.23 1.81 0.60
N PRO A 233 5.18 1.34 1.31
CA PRO A 233 4.03 0.73 0.67
C PRO A 233 3.18 1.78 -0.08
N LEU A 234 2.74 1.43 -1.29
CA LEU A 234 1.91 2.30 -2.13
C LEU A 234 0.43 2.25 -1.76
N GLY A 235 0.05 2.93 -0.66
CA GLY A 235 -1.36 3.08 -0.28
C GLY A 235 -1.92 1.98 0.64
N TYR A 236 -1.05 1.15 1.23
CA TYR A 236 -1.42 0.04 2.12
C TYR A 236 -0.47 -0.02 3.32
N GLY A 237 -0.83 -0.80 4.35
CA GLY A 237 0.01 -1.03 5.52
C GLY A 237 1.01 -2.16 5.28
N ASP A 238 2.22 -2.04 5.80
CA ASP A 238 3.25 -3.07 5.64
C ASP A 238 3.26 -4.12 6.76
N HIS A 239 2.34 -4.05 7.71
CA HIS A 239 2.21 -4.97 8.84
C HIS A 239 0.74 -5.24 9.22
N GLY A 240 0.50 -6.43 9.76
CA GLY A 240 -0.82 -6.92 10.11
C GLY A 240 -0.78 -8.40 10.50
N ARG A 241 -1.74 -8.84 11.32
CA ARG A 241 -1.87 -10.26 11.67
C ARG A 241 -2.53 -11.03 10.53
N VAL A 242 -2.13 -12.29 10.39
CA VAL A 242 -2.82 -13.25 9.53
C VAL A 242 -4.27 -13.40 10.01
N ILE A 243 -5.21 -13.29 9.08
CA ILE A 243 -6.63 -13.46 9.37
C ILE A 243 -6.96 -14.95 9.23
N PRO A 244 -7.54 -15.58 10.28
CA PRO A 244 -7.90 -16.99 10.26
C PRO A 244 -9.14 -17.29 9.40
#